data_AF-A0A6B3EUA5-F1
#
_entry.id   AF-A0A6B3EUA5-F1
#
_cell.length_a   1.000
_cell.length_b   1.000
_cell.length_c   1.000
_cell.angle_alpha   90.00
_cell.angle_beta   90.00
_cell.angle_gamma   90.00
#
_symmetry.space_group_name_H-M   'P 1'
#
loop_
_entity.id
_entity.type
_entity.pdbx_description
1 polymer ?
#
loop_
_entity_poly.entity_id
_entity_poly.type
_entity_poly.pdbx_seq_one_letter_code
_entity_poly.pdbx_strand_id
1 'polypeptide(L)'
;VDGWGELHAVIQWESGDYTELRDQYCRDPLGLSTGVDTTATDHRPPSPGMQCFAKGHGMFVHPPTPVSLRVSHNASTPRQLVFAEFKLAIYK
;
A
#
# COMPACT_ATOMS: atom_id res chain seq x y z
N VAL A 1 -6.94 -21.01 10.32
CA VAL A 1 -5.54 -21.46 10.22
C VAL A 1 -4.78 -20.37 9.50
N ASP A 2 -3.60 -20.07 10.00
CA ASP A 2 -2.71 -19.07 9.41
C ASP A 2 -2.22 -19.58 8.06
N GLY A 3 -1.88 -18.66 7.17
CA GLY A 3 -1.45 -19.01 5.82
C GLY A 3 -0.38 -18.08 5.29
N TRP A 4 0.24 -18.49 4.19
CA TRP A 4 1.07 -17.59 3.41
C TRP A 4 0.16 -16.70 2.57
N GLY A 5 0.22 -15.40 2.80
CA GLY A 5 -0.55 -14.40 2.10
C GLY A 5 0.29 -13.74 1.00
N GLU A 6 -0.26 -13.66 -0.21
CA GLU A 6 0.25 -12.80 -1.28
C GLU A 6 -0.63 -11.57 -1.41
N LEU A 7 0.00 -10.42 -1.20
CA LEU A 7 -0.61 -9.11 -1.27
C LEU A 7 -0.27 -8.50 -2.62
N HIS A 8 -1.29 -8.04 -3.33
CA HIS A 8 -1.15 -7.33 -4.59
C HIS A 8 -1.85 -6.00 -4.48
N ALA A 9 -1.19 -4.93 -4.93
CA ALA A 9 -1.77 -3.61 -4.99
C ALA A 9 -1.48 -2.94 -6.33
N VAL A 10 -2.46 -2.17 -6.81
CA VAL A 10 -2.30 -1.21 -7.91
C VAL A 10 -2.61 0.17 -7.35
N ILE A 11 -1.76 1.14 -7.66
CA ILE A 11 -1.85 2.52 -7.18
C ILE A 11 -1.60 3.42 -8.38
N GLN A 12 -2.58 4.24 -8.74
CA GLN A 12 -2.44 5.22 -9.80
C GLN A 12 -2.76 6.60 -9.27
N TRP A 13 -1.79 7.50 -9.35
CA TRP A 13 -1.99 8.92 -9.04
C TRP A 13 -2.06 9.72 -10.33
N GLU A 14 -2.75 10.85 -10.27
CA GLU A 14 -2.56 11.92 -11.25
C GLU A 14 -1.09 12.39 -11.28
N SER A 15 -0.74 13.23 -12.26
CA SER A 15 0.56 13.91 -12.26
C SER A 15 0.58 15.06 -11.25
N GLY A 16 1.75 15.40 -10.72
CA GLY A 16 1.89 16.46 -9.72
C GLY A 16 3.34 16.80 -9.42
N ASP A 17 3.53 17.68 -8.44
CA ASP A 17 4.80 18.24 -8.00
C ASP A 17 5.47 17.46 -6.86
N TYR A 18 5.03 16.23 -6.59
CA TYR A 18 5.69 15.35 -5.62
C TYR A 18 7.13 15.09 -6.04
N THR A 19 8.05 15.05 -5.08
CA THR A 19 9.41 14.54 -5.28
C THR A 19 9.56 13.12 -4.75
N GLU A 20 8.58 12.64 -3.98
CA GLU A 20 8.55 11.28 -3.44
C GLU A 20 7.11 10.79 -3.25
N LEU A 21 6.87 9.54 -3.64
CA LEU A 21 5.68 8.77 -3.32
C LEU A 21 6.06 7.57 -2.44
N ARG A 22 5.21 7.22 -1.49
CA ARG A 22 5.44 6.10 -0.57
C ARG A 22 4.24 5.18 -0.52
N ASP A 23 4.50 3.89 -0.36
CA ASP A 23 3.47 2.90 -0.07
C ASP A 23 3.99 1.78 0.83
N GLN A 24 3.07 1.29 1.67
CA GLN A 24 3.33 0.35 2.76
C GLN A 24 2.11 -0.54 2.94
N TYR A 25 2.30 -1.78 3.37
CA TYR A 25 1.20 -2.59 3.90
C TYR A 25 1.07 -2.34 5.40
N CYS A 26 -0.16 -2.14 5.88
CA CYS A 26 -0.48 -1.94 7.30
C CYS A 26 -1.21 -3.16 7.85
N ARG A 27 -0.69 -3.75 8.91
CA ARG A 27 -1.17 -5.00 9.55
C ARG A 27 -2.13 -4.75 10.72
N ASP A 28 -2.22 -3.50 11.19
CA ASP A 28 -3.24 -3.06 12.15
C ASP A 28 -3.77 -1.68 11.73
N PRO A 29 -4.52 -1.60 10.62
CA PRO A 29 -5.00 -0.35 10.06
C PRO A 29 -6.04 0.38 10.91
N LEU A 30 -6.65 -0.33 11.87
CA LEU A 30 -7.67 0.20 12.77
C LEU A 30 -7.09 0.51 14.17
N GLY A 31 -5.81 0.23 14.40
CA GLY A 31 -5.13 0.45 15.68
C GLY A 31 -5.74 -0.34 16.84
N LEU A 32 -6.26 -1.53 16.58
CA LEU A 32 -7.00 -2.34 17.56
C LEU A 32 -6.08 -3.20 18.45
N SER A 33 -4.79 -3.32 18.12
CA SER A 33 -3.86 -4.19 18.83
C SER A 33 -2.51 -3.53 19.10
N THR A 34 -1.75 -3.21 18.05
CA THR A 34 -0.35 -2.76 18.15
C THR A 34 -0.20 -1.28 17.78
N GLY A 35 -1.26 -0.66 17.27
CA GLY A 35 -1.18 0.67 16.65
C GLY A 35 -0.75 0.55 15.19
N VAL A 36 -0.33 1.65 14.55
CA VAL A 36 0.07 1.62 13.13
C VAL A 36 1.29 0.73 12.93
N ASP A 37 1.05 -0.51 12.50
CA ASP A 37 2.07 -1.52 12.22
C ASP A 37 2.25 -1.72 10.71
N THR A 38 3.37 -1.25 10.17
CA THR A 38 3.63 -1.23 8.72
C THR A 38 4.82 -2.09 8.31
N THR A 39 4.73 -2.70 7.12
CA THR A 39 5.80 -3.48 6.49
C THR A 39 5.87 -3.17 4.98
N ALA A 40 6.89 -3.71 4.31
CA ALA A 40 7.11 -3.57 2.87
C ALA A 40 7.04 -2.11 2.41
N THR A 41 7.78 -1.23 3.09
CA THR A 41 7.82 0.20 2.78
C THR A 41 8.65 0.45 1.54
N ASP A 42 8.05 1.07 0.53
CA ASP A 42 8.77 1.56 -0.64
C ASP A 42 8.68 3.09 -0.72
N HIS A 43 9.78 3.68 -1.18
CA HIS A 43 9.90 5.08 -1.55
C HIS A 43 10.24 5.14 -3.03
N ARG A 44 9.46 5.91 -3.80
CA ARG A 44 9.59 6.00 -5.26
C ARG A 44 9.75 7.44 -5.71
N PRO A 45 10.68 7.73 -6.64
CA PRO A 45 10.68 9.01 -7.34
C PRO A 45 9.46 9.08 -8.29
N PRO A 46 8.97 10.28 -8.61
CA PRO A 46 7.91 10.44 -9.60
C PRO A 46 8.42 10.08 -11.00
N SER A 47 7.55 9.43 -11.78
CA SER A 47 7.66 9.41 -13.23
C SER A 47 7.23 10.76 -13.82
N PRO A 48 7.56 11.08 -15.09
CA PRO A 48 7.18 12.36 -15.71
C PRO A 48 5.68 12.63 -15.85
N GLY A 49 4.82 11.60 -15.77
CA GLY A 49 3.39 11.68 -16.04
C GLY A 49 2.52 11.26 -14.88
N MET A 50 1.48 10.46 -15.15
CA MET A 50 0.73 9.77 -14.09
C MET A 50 1.63 8.78 -13.36
N GLN A 51 1.38 8.58 -12.07
CA GLN A 51 2.18 7.67 -11.25
C GLN A 51 1.50 6.32 -11.18
N CYS A 52 1.86 5.41 -12.08
CA CYS A 52 1.23 4.10 -12.21
C CYS A 52 2.11 3.01 -11.59
N PHE A 53 1.80 2.59 -10.36
CA PHE A 53 2.56 1.60 -9.63
C PHE A 53 1.76 0.33 -9.36
N ALA A 54 2.48 -0.80 -9.41
CA ALA A 54 2.00 -2.07 -8.92
C ALA A 54 2.99 -2.60 -7.86
N LYS A 55 2.48 -3.28 -6.85
CA LYS A 55 3.25 -3.81 -5.72
C LYS A 55 2.80 -5.22 -5.40
N GLY A 56 3.77 -6.07 -5.10
CA GLY A 56 3.56 -7.42 -4.56
C GLY A 56 4.34 -7.59 -3.25
N HIS A 57 3.77 -8.31 -2.29
CA HIS A 57 4.49 -8.75 -1.08
C HIS A 57 3.94 -10.05 -0.53
N GLY A 58 4.82 -10.93 -0.06
CA GLY A 58 4.46 -12.16 0.63
C GLY A 58 4.67 -12.01 2.13
N MET A 59 3.68 -12.39 2.95
CA MET A 59 3.81 -12.44 4.41
C MET A 59 2.89 -13.47 5.03
N PHE A 60 3.16 -13.88 6.26
CA PHE A 60 2.20 -14.65 7.04
C PHE A 60 0.97 -13.81 7.35
N VAL A 61 -0.22 -14.38 7.16
CA VAL A 61 -1.50 -13.74 7.43
C VAL A 61 -2.38 -14.60 8.31
N HIS A 62 -3.09 -13.92 9.21
CA HIS A 62 -4.13 -14.49 10.05
C HIS A 62 -5.47 -13.97 9.50
N PRO A 63 -6.39 -14.82 9.01
CA PRO A 63 -7.64 -14.37 8.37
C PRO A 63 -8.48 -13.35 9.16
N PRO A 64 -8.52 -13.37 10.52
CA PRO A 64 -9.22 -12.36 11.30
C PRO A 64 -8.52 -11.00 11.37
N THR A 65 -7.25 -10.90 10.98
CA THR A 65 -6.45 -9.68 11.07
C THR A 65 -6.65 -8.82 9.81
N PRO A 66 -7.18 -7.59 9.94
CA PRO A 66 -7.33 -6.71 8.80
C PRO A 66 -5.97 -6.26 8.28
N VAL A 67 -5.85 -6.16 6.97
CA VAL A 67 -4.67 -5.61 6.30
C VAL A 67 -5.11 -4.52 5.34
N SER A 68 -4.34 -3.44 5.26
CA SER A 68 -4.57 -2.37 4.28
C SER A 68 -3.32 -1.99 3.54
N LEU A 69 -3.51 -1.26 2.44
CA LEU A 69 -2.46 -0.50 1.79
C LEU A 69 -2.52 0.94 2.30
N ARG A 70 -1.38 1.46 2.76
CA ARG A 70 -1.20 2.86 3.11
C ARG A 70 -0.32 3.52 2.05
N VAL A 71 -0.76 4.67 1.56
CA VAL A 71 -0.03 5.43 0.54
C VAL A 71 0.10 6.88 0.96
N SER A 72 1.18 7.53 0.56
CA SER A 72 1.40 8.96 0.81
C SER A 72 2.30 9.59 -0.26
N HIS A 73 2.27 10.91 -0.30
CA HIS A 73 3.10 11.72 -1.17
C HIS A 73 3.50 13.02 -0.47
N ASN A 74 4.48 13.73 -1.03
CA ASN A 74 4.97 15.01 -0.49
C ASN A 74 4.69 16.24 -1.37
N ALA A 75 3.80 16.13 -2.36
CA ALA A 75 3.32 17.29 -3.13
C ALA A 75 2.81 18.42 -2.21
N SER A 76 2.87 19.65 -2.72
CA SER A 76 2.45 20.85 -1.99
C SER A 76 0.94 20.94 -1.74
N THR A 77 0.13 20.24 -2.54
CA THR A 77 -1.33 20.20 -2.41
C THR A 77 -1.82 18.75 -2.37
N PRO A 78 -3.07 18.50 -1.91
CA PRO A 78 -3.70 17.20 -2.07
C PRO A 78 -3.72 16.76 -3.53
N ARG A 79 -3.58 15.45 -3.76
CA ARG A 79 -3.52 14.86 -5.10
C ARG A 79 -4.41 13.64 -5.19
N GLN A 80 -4.97 13.43 -6.37
CA GLN A 80 -5.94 12.36 -6.60
C GLN A 80 -5.27 11.00 -6.85
N LEU A 81 -5.72 9.98 -6.11
CA LEU A 81 -5.63 8.59 -6.55
C LEU A 81 -6.70 8.35 -7.62
N VAL A 82 -6.28 8.28 -8.88
CA VAL A 82 -7.19 8.04 -10.02
C VAL A 82 -7.67 6.59 -10.05
N PHE A 83 -6.87 5.66 -9.54
CA PHE A 83 -7.25 4.25 -9.39
C PHE A 83 -6.47 3.61 -8.24
N ALA A 84 -7.14 2.78 -7.45
CA ALA A 84 -6.50 1.96 -6.44
C ALA A 84 -7.22 0.61 -6.29
N GLU A 85 -6.47 -0.48 -6.24
CA GLU A 85 -6.99 -1.82 -5.98
C GLU A 85 -6.05 -2.56 -5.03
N PHE A 86 -6.62 -3.36 -4.13
CA PHE A 86 -5.89 -4.21 -3.20
C PHE A 86 -6.49 -5.60 -3.18
N LYS A 87 -5.64 -6.62 -3.29
CA LYS A 87 -6.03 -8.03 -3.25
C LYS A 87 -5.13 -8.81 -2.30
N LEU A 88 -5.75 -9.68 -1.51
CA LEU A 88 -5.08 -10.66 -0.68
C LEU A 88 -5.45 -12.06 -1.17
N ALA A 89 -4.47 -12.85 -1.58
CA ALA A 89 -4.59 -14.28 -1.79
C ALA A 89 -3.99 -15.01 -0.59
N ILE A 90 -4.67 -16.04 -0.08
CA ILE A 90 -4.18 -16.84 1.07
C ILE A 90 -4.03 -18.28 0.62
N TYR A 91 -2.80 -18.78 0.65
CA TYR A 91 -2.48 -20.18 0.38
C TYR A 91 -2.49 -20.97 1.70
N LYS A 92 -3.07 -22.17 1.64
CA LYS A 92 -3.15 -23.11 2.75
C LYS A 92 -2.18 -24.25 2.54
#